data_AF-A0A9X3WXG6-F1
#
_entry.id   AF-A0A9X3WXG6-F1
#
_cell.length_a   1.000
_cell.length_b   1.000
_cell.length_c   1.000
_cell.angle_alpha   90.00
_cell.angle_beta   90.00
_cell.angle_gamma   90.00
#
_symmetry.space_group_name_H-M   'P 1'
#
loop_
_entity.id
_entity.type
_entity.pdbx_description
1 polymer ?
#
loop_
_entity_poly.entity_id
_entity_poly.type
_entity_poly.pdbx_seq_one_letter_code
_entity_poly.pdbx_strand_id
1 'polypeptide(L)'
;MAPPQDRSSYVLELSVGPGGSRWAELHAYSSLDHIRACLDVFLENGGGMSAYHAIWYGATLGIWTVQRGKVVDFLDLHSFIQVRLGDRPPVPLSDTAAARALVYERRRQRYLDDGEDEEDIPGEDDHDDDDWTSYEAMTMEVDWGAVTPRLPALEPPILAPGERANIDYSKWRKSPKRMYAGEGSIRFGSYDPENGERLDPPFKIEMPEPDDENEDEDDDD
;
A
#
# COMPACT_ATOMS: atom_id res chain seq x y z
N MET A 1 30.24 24.14 -5.34
CA MET A 1 29.03 24.04 -4.50
C MET A 1 28.61 22.58 -4.46
N ALA A 2 28.21 22.05 -3.30
CA ALA A 2 27.61 20.72 -3.25
C ALA A 2 26.24 20.76 -3.97
N PRO A 3 25.83 19.68 -4.66
CA PRO A 3 24.49 19.62 -5.24
C PRO A 3 23.44 19.79 -4.13
N PRO A 4 22.27 20.39 -4.44
CA PRO A 4 21.18 20.45 -3.48
C PRO A 4 20.86 19.04 -2.98
N GLN A 5 20.74 18.90 -1.66
CA GLN A 5 20.33 17.63 -1.08
C GLN A 5 18.88 17.36 -1.48
N ASP A 6 18.61 16.13 -1.91
CA ASP A 6 17.26 15.70 -2.21
C ASP A 6 16.44 15.56 -0.90
N ARG A 7 15.14 15.27 -1.01
CA ARG A 7 14.21 15.31 0.12
C ARG A 7 13.95 13.96 0.75
N SER A 8 13.50 13.98 1.99
CA SER A 8 13.11 12.81 2.78
C SER A 8 11.59 12.64 2.80
N SER A 9 11.13 11.39 2.77
CA SER A 9 9.71 11.02 2.77
C SER A 9 9.53 9.57 3.23
N TYR A 10 8.32 9.24 3.63
CA TYR A 10 7.83 7.87 3.63
C TYR A 10 7.12 7.61 2.30
N VAL A 11 7.29 6.40 1.76
CA VAL A 11 6.55 5.94 0.59
C VAL A 11 5.86 4.64 0.95
N LEU A 12 4.53 4.65 0.99
CA LEU A 12 3.75 3.42 1.04
C LEU A 12 3.60 2.89 -0.38
N GLU A 13 3.95 1.62 -0.57
CA GLU A 13 3.73 0.87 -1.80
C GLU A 13 2.69 -0.21 -1.53
N LEU A 14 1.62 -0.17 -2.33
CA LEU A 14 0.59 -1.18 -2.39
C LEU A 14 0.54 -1.66 -3.85
N SER A 15 1.08 -2.83 -4.16
CA SER A 15 1.22 -3.23 -5.57
C SER A 15 1.20 -4.72 -5.81
N VAL A 16 0.64 -5.15 -6.94
CA VAL A 16 0.71 -6.51 -7.45
C VAL A 16 1.63 -6.52 -8.66
N GLY A 17 2.67 -7.34 -8.58
CA GLY A 17 3.61 -7.51 -9.69
C GLY A 17 2.97 -8.10 -10.95
N PRO A 18 3.63 -8.02 -12.10
CA PRO A 18 3.11 -8.54 -13.37
C PRO A 18 2.85 -10.06 -13.28
N GLY A 19 1.61 -10.49 -13.53
CA GLY A 19 1.25 -11.92 -13.46
C GLY A 19 -0.25 -12.26 -13.39
N GLY A 20 -1.16 -11.28 -13.26
CA GLY A 20 -2.60 -11.55 -13.32
C GLY A 20 -3.46 -10.32 -13.07
N SER A 21 -3.42 -9.76 -11.87
CA SER A 21 -4.27 -8.63 -11.44
C SER A 21 -3.48 -7.33 -11.26
N ARG A 22 -2.72 -6.92 -12.29
CA ARG A 22 -1.79 -5.77 -12.22
C ARG A 22 -2.48 -4.56 -11.57
N TRP A 23 -1.88 -4.05 -10.50
CA TRP A 23 -2.38 -2.93 -9.72
C TRP A 23 -1.20 -2.33 -8.95
N ALA A 24 -1.15 -1.01 -8.83
CA ALA A 24 -0.15 -0.35 -8.01
C ALA A 24 -0.65 1.00 -7.52
N GLU A 25 -0.39 1.31 -6.27
CA GLU A 25 -0.59 2.61 -5.66
C GLU A 25 0.66 2.98 -4.86
N LEU A 26 1.15 4.19 -5.10
CA LEU A 26 2.30 4.76 -4.43
C LEU A 26 1.88 6.03 -3.71
N HIS A 27 2.12 6.08 -2.40
CA HIS A 27 1.74 7.20 -1.55
C HIS A 27 2.99 7.79 -0.89
N ALA A 28 3.45 8.95 -1.35
CA ALA A 28 4.63 9.62 -0.83
C ALA A 28 4.27 10.83 0.01
N TYR A 29 4.55 10.74 1.31
CA TYR A 29 4.22 11.77 2.28
C TYR A 29 5.33 11.97 3.30
N SER A 30 5.34 13.15 3.93
CA SER A 30 6.26 13.51 5.00
C SER A 30 5.72 13.23 6.40
N SER A 31 4.44 12.88 6.52
CA SER A 31 3.79 12.52 7.77
C SER A 31 3.47 11.04 7.78
N LEU A 32 3.81 10.36 8.89
CA LEU A 32 3.41 8.97 9.07
C LEU A 32 1.89 8.85 9.19
N ASP A 33 1.19 9.85 9.74
CA ASP A 33 -0.27 9.81 9.86
C ASP A 33 -0.97 9.82 8.49
N HIS A 34 -0.39 10.48 7.49
CA HIS A 34 -0.87 10.41 6.11
C HIS A 34 -0.69 9.01 5.52
N ILE A 35 0.43 8.36 5.79
CA ILE A 35 0.67 6.96 5.38
C ILE A 35 -0.33 6.03 6.06
N ARG A 36 -0.63 6.25 7.35
CA ARG A 36 -1.64 5.48 8.07
C ARG A 36 -3.00 5.60 7.41
N ALA A 37 -3.45 6.83 7.15
CA ALA A 37 -4.75 7.07 6.53
C ALA A 37 -4.89 6.41 5.15
N CYS A 38 -3.84 6.43 4.31
CA CYS A 38 -3.86 5.71 3.03
C CYS A 38 -3.92 4.19 3.22
N LEU A 39 -3.14 3.63 4.14
CA LEU A 39 -3.19 2.20 4.42
C LEU A 39 -4.54 1.78 5.01
N ASP A 40 -5.14 2.61 5.87
CA ASP A 40 -6.45 2.32 6.48
C ASP A 40 -7.54 2.18 5.41
N VAL A 41 -7.55 3.03 4.38
CA VAL A 41 -8.47 2.88 3.22
C VAL A 41 -8.25 1.55 2.50
N PHE A 42 -7.00 1.13 2.32
CA PHE A 42 -6.72 -0.20 1.75
C PHE A 42 -7.25 -1.32 2.68
N LEU A 43 -7.09 -1.19 4.00
CA LEU A 43 -7.52 -2.19 4.98
C LEU A 43 -9.03 -2.23 5.21
N GLU A 44 -9.77 -1.17 4.86
CA GLU A 44 -11.24 -1.22 4.74
C GLU A 44 -11.70 -2.30 3.76
N ASN A 45 -10.80 -2.76 2.88
CA ASN A 45 -11.01 -3.91 2.01
C ASN A 45 -12.29 -3.76 1.15
N GLY A 46 -12.47 -2.56 0.59
CA GLY A 46 -13.63 -2.21 -0.22
C GLY A 46 -13.86 -3.22 -1.35
N GLY A 47 -14.99 -3.93 -1.27
CA GLY A 47 -15.33 -4.98 -2.24
C GLY A 47 -14.39 -6.20 -2.21
N GLY A 48 -13.60 -6.43 -1.16
CA GLY A 48 -12.75 -7.62 -1.04
C GLY A 48 -11.43 -7.59 -1.83
N MET A 49 -11.18 -6.54 -2.62
CA MET A 49 -10.02 -6.47 -3.51
C MET A 49 -8.68 -6.49 -2.76
N SER A 50 -8.58 -5.81 -1.62
CA SER A 50 -7.35 -5.72 -0.84
C SER A 50 -6.91 -7.09 -0.32
N ALA A 51 -7.85 -7.84 0.28
CA ALA A 51 -7.61 -9.19 0.75
C ALA A 51 -7.28 -10.14 -0.41
N TYR A 52 -8.04 -10.06 -1.50
CA TYR A 52 -7.81 -10.87 -2.70
C TYR A 52 -6.40 -10.67 -3.27
N HIS A 53 -5.97 -9.43 -3.49
CA HIS A 53 -4.63 -9.11 -4.00
C HIS A 53 -3.52 -9.57 -3.04
N ALA A 54 -3.69 -9.33 -1.74
CA ALA A 54 -2.69 -9.69 -0.75
C ALA A 54 -2.50 -11.21 -0.62
N ILE A 55 -3.60 -11.98 -0.59
CA ILE A 55 -3.58 -13.43 -0.32
C ILE A 55 -3.19 -14.25 -1.57
N TRP A 56 -3.68 -13.86 -2.75
CA TRP A 56 -3.53 -14.68 -3.97
C TRP A 56 -2.38 -14.23 -4.85
N TYR A 57 -2.18 -12.92 -4.97
CA TYR A 57 -1.16 -12.36 -5.84
C TYR A 57 0.11 -11.94 -5.10
N GLY A 58 0.14 -12.11 -3.77
CA GLY A 58 1.30 -11.77 -2.96
C GLY A 58 1.69 -10.30 -3.11
N ALA A 59 0.69 -9.42 -3.05
CA ALA A 59 0.86 -7.99 -3.19
C ALA A 59 2.02 -7.48 -2.33
N THR A 60 2.83 -6.55 -2.82
CA THR A 60 3.76 -5.80 -1.99
C THR A 60 2.97 -4.80 -1.16
N LEU A 61 3.06 -4.94 0.15
CA LEU A 61 2.51 -4.01 1.14
C LEU A 61 3.67 -3.56 2.00
N GLY A 62 4.18 -2.35 1.79
CA GLY A 62 5.41 -1.95 2.44
C GLY A 62 5.63 -0.45 2.52
N ILE A 63 6.40 -0.03 3.52
CA ILE A 63 6.78 1.36 3.71
C ILE A 63 8.28 1.49 3.46
N TRP A 64 8.62 2.26 2.44
CA TRP A 64 9.98 2.73 2.18
C TRP A 64 10.25 3.97 3.01
N THR A 65 11.39 4.00 3.69
CA THR A 65 11.89 5.26 4.27
C THR A 65 12.99 5.83 3.38
N VAL A 66 12.72 7.02 2.85
CA VAL A 66 13.64 7.77 2.00
C VAL A 66 14.23 8.90 2.81
N GLN A 67 15.56 8.92 2.93
CA GLN A 67 16.30 10.02 3.54
C GLN A 67 17.14 10.69 2.47
N ARG A 68 16.84 11.97 2.22
CA ARG A 68 17.59 12.82 1.29
C ARG A 68 17.82 12.15 -0.08
N GLY A 69 16.73 11.62 -0.64
CA GLY A 69 16.70 10.90 -1.91
C GLY A 69 17.34 9.52 -1.92
N LYS A 70 17.59 8.91 -0.76
CA LYS A 70 18.13 7.54 -0.67
C LYS A 70 17.19 6.67 0.15
N VAL A 71 16.88 5.48 -0.35
CA VAL A 71 16.17 4.48 0.46
C VAL A 71 17.10 3.99 1.56
N VAL A 72 16.76 4.28 2.81
CA VAL A 72 17.52 3.82 3.98
C VAL A 72 16.91 2.59 4.62
N ASP A 73 15.61 2.37 4.43
CA ASP A 73 14.90 1.22 5.01
C ASP A 73 13.66 0.83 4.19
N PHE A 74 13.23 -0.41 4.37
CA PHE A 74 11.99 -0.97 3.84
C PHE A 74 11.36 -1.89 4.87
N LEU A 75 10.12 -1.56 5.26
CA LEU A 75 9.35 -2.36 6.19
C LEU A 75 8.23 -3.09 5.43
N ASP A 76 8.34 -4.41 5.34
CA ASP A 76 7.27 -5.28 4.84
C ASP A 76 6.14 -5.38 5.88
N LEU A 77 4.90 -5.05 5.49
CA LEU A 77 3.76 -4.95 6.39
C LEU A 77 3.02 -6.28 6.62
N HIS A 78 3.30 -7.34 5.86
CA HIS A 78 2.53 -8.59 5.94
C HIS A 78 2.49 -9.20 7.35
N SER A 79 3.60 -9.13 8.08
CA SER A 79 3.69 -9.68 9.44
C SER A 79 2.96 -8.83 10.50
N PHE A 80 2.53 -7.62 10.13
CA PHE A 80 1.85 -6.68 11.01
C PHE A 80 0.36 -6.53 10.68
N ILE A 81 -0.07 -7.04 9.53
CA ILE A 81 -1.47 -7.07 9.12
C ILE A 81 -2.06 -8.41 9.53
N GLN A 82 -3.18 -8.36 10.25
CA GLN A 82 -4.00 -9.50 10.59
C GLN A 82 -5.22 -9.53 9.66
N VAL A 83 -5.59 -10.72 9.19
CA VAL A 83 -6.81 -10.95 8.42
C VAL A 83 -7.74 -11.89 9.17
N ARG A 84 -9.04 -11.64 9.09
CA ARG A 84 -10.09 -12.43 9.74
C ARG A 84 -11.28 -12.56 8.83
N LEU A 85 -11.96 -13.71 8.92
CA LEU A 85 -13.19 -14.00 8.19
C LEU A 85 -14.29 -14.44 9.16
N GLY A 86 -15.30 -13.59 9.36
CA GLY A 86 -16.35 -13.81 10.38
C GLY A 86 -15.79 -13.86 11.80
N ASP A 87 -16.28 -14.80 12.62
CA ASP A 87 -15.88 -14.95 14.03
C ASP A 87 -14.60 -15.76 14.25
N ARG A 88 -13.88 -16.10 13.17
CA ARG A 88 -12.67 -16.90 13.25
C ARG A 88 -11.51 -16.14 13.90
N PRO A 89 -10.54 -16.84 14.50
CA PRO A 89 -9.32 -16.19 14.97
C PRO A 89 -8.60 -15.47 13.82
N PRO A 90 -8.06 -14.26 14.06
CA PRO A 90 -7.25 -13.57 13.06
C PRO A 90 -5.95 -14.36 12.79
N VAL A 91 -5.50 -14.31 11.54
CA VAL A 91 -4.22 -14.89 11.10
C VAL A 91 -3.34 -13.77 10.52
N PRO A 92 -2.01 -13.82 10.71
CA PRO A 92 -1.12 -12.85 10.10
C PRO A 92 -1.12 -13.02 8.59
N LEU A 93 -1.15 -11.92 7.85
CA LEU A 93 -1.16 -11.92 6.38
C LEU A 93 0.13 -12.51 5.80
N SER A 94 1.23 -12.51 6.57
CA SER A 94 2.47 -13.20 6.21
C SER A 94 2.32 -14.73 6.12
N ASP A 95 1.31 -15.32 6.79
CA ASP A 95 0.98 -16.73 6.68
C ASP A 95 -0.08 -16.91 5.59
N THR A 96 0.37 -16.89 4.34
CA THR A 96 -0.51 -16.96 3.16
C THR A 96 -1.28 -18.27 3.10
N ALA A 97 -0.72 -19.37 3.61
CA ALA A 97 -1.40 -20.66 3.68
C ALA A 97 -2.58 -20.60 4.67
N ALA A 98 -2.36 -20.08 5.88
CA ALA A 98 -3.44 -19.90 6.85
C ALA A 98 -4.51 -18.91 6.37
N ALA A 99 -4.11 -17.81 5.71
CA ALA A 99 -5.05 -16.84 5.15
C ALA A 99 -5.92 -17.45 4.03
N ARG A 100 -5.36 -18.29 3.16
CA ARG A 100 -6.13 -19.04 2.14
C ARG A 100 -7.05 -20.07 2.77
N ALA A 101 -6.60 -20.75 3.83
CA ALA A 101 -7.41 -21.74 4.55
C ALA A 101 -8.73 -21.14 5.07
N LEU A 102 -8.74 -19.87 5.49
CA LEU A 102 -9.97 -19.17 5.87
C LEU A 102 -11.02 -19.21 4.75
N VAL A 103 -10.61 -18.91 3.51
CA VAL A 103 -11.47 -18.91 2.32
C VAL A 103 -11.94 -20.32 2.01
N TYR A 104 -11.01 -21.28 1.92
CA TYR A 104 -11.35 -22.67 1.58
C TYR A 104 -12.30 -23.30 2.58
N GLU A 105 -12.09 -23.07 3.87
CA GLU A 105 -12.99 -23.57 4.90
C GLU A 105 -14.38 -22.93 4.81
N ARG A 106 -14.48 -21.64 4.43
CA ARG A 106 -15.79 -21.00 4.21
C ARG A 106 -16.47 -21.56 2.97
N ARG A 107 -15.73 -21.76 1.88
CA ARG A 107 -16.20 -22.44 0.68
C ARG A 107 -16.73 -23.83 1.03
N ARG A 108 -15.93 -24.66 1.70
CA ARG A 108 -16.32 -25.99 2.17
C ARG A 108 -17.60 -25.96 3.01
N GLN A 109 -17.73 -25.01 3.93
CA GLN A 109 -18.95 -24.88 4.74
C GLN A 109 -20.19 -24.60 3.89
N ARG A 110 -20.09 -23.71 2.89
CA ARG A 110 -21.22 -23.41 1.98
C ARG A 110 -21.71 -24.65 1.25
N TYR A 111 -20.80 -25.41 0.64
CA TYR A 111 -21.15 -26.64 -0.07
C TYR A 111 -21.82 -27.67 0.85
N LEU A 112 -21.30 -27.85 2.06
CA LEU A 112 -21.91 -28.74 3.06
C LEU A 112 -23.30 -28.27 3.51
N ASP A 113 -23.51 -26.95 3.63
CA ASP A 113 -24.82 -26.38 3.99
C ASP A 113 -25.85 -26.55 2.86
N ASP A 114 -25.41 -26.59 1.61
CA ASP A 114 -26.23 -26.86 0.43
C ASP A 114 -26.51 -28.36 0.22
N GLY A 115 -25.92 -29.23 1.05
CA GLY A 115 -26.13 -30.67 1.03
C GLY A 115 -25.29 -31.44 0.01
N GLU A 116 -24.24 -30.80 -0.51
CA GLU A 116 -23.25 -31.44 -1.39
C GLU A 116 -22.31 -32.36 -0.59
N ASP A 117 -21.84 -33.43 -1.23
CA ASP A 117 -20.88 -34.35 -0.62
C ASP A 117 -19.47 -33.73 -0.62
N GLU A 118 -18.60 -34.14 0.32
CA GLU A 118 -17.23 -33.61 0.41
C GLU A 118 -16.39 -33.82 -0.86
N GLU A 119 -16.72 -34.84 -1.65
CA GLU A 119 -16.04 -35.16 -2.92
C GLU A 119 -16.38 -34.16 -4.04
N ASP A 120 -17.48 -33.42 -3.93
CA ASP A 120 -17.94 -32.44 -4.92
C ASP A 120 -17.42 -31.02 -4.63
N ILE A 121 -16.69 -30.84 -3.51
CA ILE A 121 -16.15 -29.54 -3.10
C ILE A 121 -14.90 -29.22 -3.95
N PRO A 122 -14.85 -28.08 -4.65
CA PRO A 122 -13.69 -27.70 -5.46
C PRO A 122 -12.39 -27.68 -4.64
N GLY A 123 -11.31 -28.14 -5.26
CA GLY A 123 -10.01 -28.23 -4.60
C GLY A 123 -9.40 -26.85 -4.31
N GLU A 124 -8.29 -26.85 -3.57
CA GLU A 124 -7.56 -25.61 -3.22
C GLU A 124 -7.05 -24.85 -4.45
N ASP A 125 -6.76 -25.57 -5.54
CA ASP A 125 -6.28 -24.97 -6.79
C ASP A 125 -7.40 -24.44 -7.70
N ASP A 126 -8.67 -24.74 -7.37
CA ASP A 126 -9.82 -24.29 -8.15
C ASP A 126 -10.30 -22.94 -7.63
N HIS A 127 -10.33 -21.93 -8.51
CA HIS A 127 -10.96 -20.65 -8.21
C HIS A 127 -12.48 -20.81 -8.37
N ASP A 128 -13.21 -20.50 -7.29
CA ASP A 128 -14.66 -20.45 -7.29
C ASP A 128 -15.05 -18.96 -7.38
N ASP A 129 -15.87 -18.57 -8.37
CA ASP A 129 -16.37 -17.19 -8.54
C ASP A 129 -17.02 -16.66 -7.25
N ASP A 130 -17.52 -17.59 -6.45
CA ASP A 130 -18.32 -17.39 -5.28
C ASP A 130 -17.44 -17.23 -4.01
N ASP A 131 -16.12 -17.42 -4.13
CA ASP A 131 -15.12 -17.01 -3.12
C ASP A 131 -15.11 -15.50 -2.90
N TRP A 132 -15.57 -14.74 -3.88
CA TRP A 132 -15.62 -13.29 -3.82
C TRP A 132 -16.31 -12.77 -2.56
N THR A 133 -17.42 -13.40 -2.19
CA THR A 133 -18.19 -13.11 -0.97
C THR A 133 -17.40 -13.35 0.32
N SER A 134 -16.37 -14.21 0.28
CA SER A 134 -15.44 -14.40 1.39
C SER A 134 -14.52 -13.21 1.51
N TYR A 135 -13.94 -12.72 0.41
CA TYR A 135 -13.04 -11.55 0.46
C TYR A 135 -13.78 -10.29 0.87
N GLU A 136 -14.99 -10.06 0.37
CA GLU A 136 -15.82 -8.90 0.78
C GLU A 136 -16.12 -8.89 2.28
N ALA A 137 -16.21 -10.08 2.89
CA ALA A 137 -16.46 -10.24 4.31
C ALA A 137 -15.18 -10.33 5.16
N MET A 138 -14.00 -10.30 4.55
CA MET A 138 -12.74 -10.30 5.29
C MET A 138 -12.48 -8.92 5.91
N THR A 139 -12.05 -8.92 7.17
CA THR A 139 -11.55 -7.73 7.85
C THR A 139 -10.04 -7.78 7.91
N MET A 140 -9.38 -6.64 7.67
CA MET A 140 -7.93 -6.49 7.77
C MET A 140 -7.59 -5.42 8.80
N GLU A 141 -6.62 -5.68 9.67
CA GLU A 141 -6.21 -4.76 10.73
C GLU A 141 -4.69 -4.73 10.85
N VAL A 142 -4.09 -3.57 11.10
CA VAL A 142 -2.63 -3.42 11.22
C VAL A 142 -2.21 -3.05 12.65
N ASP A 143 -1.16 -3.68 13.16
CA ASP A 143 -0.55 -3.31 14.45
C ASP A 143 0.41 -2.12 14.29
N TRP A 144 -0.14 -0.91 14.32
CA TRP A 144 0.65 0.32 14.30
C TRP A 144 1.60 0.48 15.50
N GLY A 145 1.30 -0.17 16.63
CA GLY A 145 2.16 -0.19 17.80
C GLY A 145 3.48 -0.93 17.55
N ALA A 146 3.43 -1.99 16.76
CA ALA A 146 4.61 -2.75 16.32
C ALA A 146 5.30 -2.13 15.09
N VAL A 147 4.57 -1.46 14.21
CA VAL A 147 5.10 -0.81 12.99
C VAL A 147 5.87 0.47 13.31
N THR A 148 5.26 1.39 14.08
CA THR A 148 5.80 2.76 14.28
C THR A 148 7.22 2.80 14.81
N PRO A 149 7.62 2.00 15.83
CA PRO A 149 8.98 2.02 16.37
C PRO A 149 10.06 1.54 15.37
N ARG A 150 9.66 0.89 14.28
CA ARG A 150 10.58 0.39 13.25
C ARG A 150 10.85 1.41 12.15
N LEU A 151 10.04 2.46 12.05
CA LEU A 151 10.20 3.49 11.02
C LEU A 151 11.05 4.65 11.57
N PRO A 152 12.23 4.93 10.99
CA PRO A 152 13.05 6.04 11.46
C PRO A 152 12.37 7.39 11.12
N ALA A 153 12.54 8.38 11.99
CA ALA A 153 12.06 9.74 11.75
C ALA A 153 12.74 10.34 10.51
N LEU A 154 12.00 11.15 9.74
CA LEU A 154 12.54 11.82 8.56
C LEU A 154 13.48 12.96 8.94
N GLU A 155 14.61 13.03 8.24
CA GLU A 155 15.59 14.11 8.37
C GLU A 155 15.33 15.19 7.31
N PRO A 156 15.52 16.48 7.60
CA PRO A 156 15.41 17.53 6.60
C PRO A 156 16.49 17.44 5.50
N PRO A 157 16.20 17.95 4.28
CA PRO A 157 14.95 18.60 3.86
C PRO A 157 13.82 17.57 3.65
N ILE A 158 12.59 17.92 4.03
CA ILE A 158 11.42 17.03 4.00
C ILE A 158 10.56 17.35 2.77
N LEU A 159 9.97 16.32 2.15
CA LEU A 159 9.06 16.46 1.01
C LEU A 159 7.77 17.20 1.38
N ALA A 160 7.47 18.30 0.69
CA ALA A 160 6.28 19.12 0.89
C ALA A 160 5.29 19.03 -0.30
N PRO A 161 4.03 19.49 -0.12
CA PRO A 161 3.05 19.57 -1.20
C PRO A 161 3.59 20.29 -2.45
N GLY A 162 3.31 19.73 -3.63
CA GLY A 162 3.78 20.25 -4.92
C GLY A 162 5.21 19.83 -5.30
N GLU A 163 6.00 19.35 -4.34
CA GLU A 163 7.40 18.99 -4.56
C GLU A 163 7.60 17.57 -5.11
N ARG A 164 8.82 17.32 -5.61
CA ARG A 164 9.31 16.02 -6.08
C ARG A 164 10.66 15.73 -5.42
N ALA A 165 10.91 14.45 -5.16
CA ALA A 165 12.22 13.93 -4.77
C ALA A 165 12.75 12.95 -5.81
N ASN A 166 14.05 12.96 -6.08
CA ASN A 166 14.68 11.85 -6.79
C ASN A 166 15.07 10.78 -5.76
N ILE A 167 14.90 9.51 -6.12
CA ILE A 167 15.14 8.40 -5.21
C ILE A 167 16.16 7.44 -5.83
N ASP A 168 17.26 7.25 -5.12
CA ASP A 168 18.26 6.26 -5.41
C ASP A 168 17.92 4.91 -4.77
N TYR A 169 17.47 3.97 -5.61
CA TYR A 169 17.22 2.57 -5.27
C TYR A 169 18.42 1.66 -5.50
N SER A 170 19.61 2.17 -5.79
CA SER A 170 20.77 1.38 -6.20
C SER A 170 21.09 0.21 -5.26
N LYS A 171 20.92 0.40 -3.95
CA LYS A 171 21.09 -0.66 -2.94
C LYS A 171 20.03 -1.77 -3.00
N TRP A 172 18.85 -1.46 -3.52
CA TRP A 172 17.66 -2.32 -3.53
C TRP A 172 17.33 -2.89 -4.91
N ARG A 173 18.09 -2.53 -5.95
CA ARG A 173 17.96 -3.07 -7.32
C ARG A 173 18.13 -4.59 -7.42
N LYS A 174 18.74 -5.23 -6.42
CA LYS A 174 18.91 -6.69 -6.33
C LYS A 174 17.78 -7.37 -5.55
N SER A 175 16.80 -6.62 -5.04
CA SER A 175 15.64 -7.20 -4.38
C SER A 175 14.87 -8.07 -5.39
N PRO A 176 14.43 -9.29 -5.01
CA PRO A 176 13.63 -10.13 -5.88
C PRO A 176 12.24 -9.53 -6.18
N LYS A 177 11.76 -8.57 -5.38
CA LYS A 177 10.51 -7.85 -5.63
C LYS A 177 10.77 -6.74 -6.67
N ARG A 178 10.07 -6.78 -7.81
CA ARG A 178 9.99 -5.62 -8.72
C ARG A 178 9.17 -4.54 -8.00
N MET A 179 9.83 -3.44 -7.67
CA MET A 179 9.23 -2.32 -6.94
C MET A 179 8.70 -1.31 -7.95
N TYR A 180 7.45 -0.87 -7.81
CA TYR A 180 6.93 0.27 -8.58
C TYR A 180 7.59 1.57 -8.16
N ALA A 181 8.02 1.65 -6.90
CA ALA A 181 8.76 2.80 -6.39
C ALA A 181 10.08 3.04 -7.16
N GLY A 182 10.61 2.05 -7.88
CA GLY A 182 11.92 2.06 -8.56
C GLY A 182 12.15 3.08 -9.68
N GLU A 183 11.15 3.90 -10.06
CA GLU A 183 11.24 4.86 -11.18
C GLU A 183 12.06 6.14 -10.92
N GLY A 184 13.00 6.09 -9.97
CA GLY A 184 14.03 7.12 -9.79
C GLY A 184 13.54 8.46 -9.25
N SER A 185 12.24 8.66 -9.07
CA SER A 185 11.67 9.85 -8.47
C SER A 185 10.25 9.63 -7.96
N ILE A 186 9.83 10.43 -6.98
CA ILE A 186 8.46 10.43 -6.49
C ILE A 186 7.97 11.86 -6.25
N ARG A 187 6.67 12.08 -6.40
CA ARG A 187 6.00 13.36 -6.12
C ARG A 187 5.23 13.24 -4.81
N PHE A 188 5.15 14.31 -4.03
CA PHE A 188 4.25 14.36 -2.88
C PHE A 188 2.81 14.04 -3.30
N GLY A 189 2.16 13.09 -2.63
CA GLY A 189 0.80 12.67 -2.94
C GLY A 189 0.67 11.18 -3.22
N SER A 190 -0.50 10.81 -3.72
CA SER A 190 -0.85 9.43 -4.10
C SER A 190 -0.93 9.31 -5.62
N TYR A 191 -0.43 8.20 -6.17
CA TYR A 191 -0.31 7.97 -7.60
C TYR A 191 -0.45 6.49 -7.95
N ASP A 192 -1.22 6.19 -8.98
CA ASP A 192 -1.34 4.88 -9.61
C ASP A 192 -0.43 4.84 -10.86
N PRO A 193 0.75 4.21 -10.80
CA PRO A 193 1.64 4.12 -11.95
C PRO A 193 1.15 3.17 -13.05
N GLU A 194 0.24 2.23 -12.78
CA GLU A 194 -0.31 1.36 -13.82
C GLU A 194 -1.27 2.11 -14.74
N ASN A 195 -2.08 3.01 -14.17
CA ASN A 195 -3.04 3.83 -14.93
C ASN A 195 -2.50 5.23 -15.27
N GLY A 196 -1.38 5.64 -14.68
CA GLY A 196 -0.83 6.98 -14.85
C GLY A 196 -1.66 8.07 -14.17
N GLU A 197 -2.39 7.72 -13.11
CA GLU A 197 -3.42 8.56 -12.50
C GLU A 197 -2.97 9.07 -11.12
N ARG A 198 -3.30 10.34 -10.83
CA ARG A 198 -3.13 10.88 -9.48
C ARG A 198 -4.35 10.52 -8.66
N LEU A 199 -4.11 9.97 -7.47
CA LEU A 199 -5.17 9.59 -6.55
C LEU A 199 -5.42 10.69 -5.53
N ASP A 200 -6.68 10.87 -5.16
CA ASP A 200 -7.07 11.77 -4.09
C ASP A 200 -6.77 11.12 -2.73
N PRO A 201 -6.04 11.80 -1.83
CA PRO A 201 -5.82 11.29 -0.49
C PRO A 201 -7.11 11.27 0.34
N PRO A 202 -7.24 10.37 1.33
CA PRO A 202 -8.37 10.34 2.25
C PRO A 202 -8.34 11.45 3.33
N PHE A 203 -7.54 12.49 3.11
CA PHE A 203 -7.34 13.60 4.03
C PHE A 203 -7.08 14.89 3.26
N LYS A 204 -7.20 16.04 3.95
CA LYS A 204 -6.91 17.34 3.35
C LYS A 204 -5.42 17.62 3.38
N ILE A 205 -4.86 18.03 2.24
CA ILE A 205 -3.50 18.55 2.16
C ILE A 205 -3.58 20.08 2.25
N GLU A 206 -2.98 20.66 3.28
CA GLU A 206 -2.74 22.10 3.32
C GLU A 206 -1.68 22.43 2.28
N MET A 207 -2.09 23.08 1.19
CA MET A 207 -1.14 23.65 0.26
C MET A 207 -0.59 24.95 0.85
N PRO A 208 0.71 25.24 0.69
CA PRO A 208 1.18 26.59 0.94
C PRO A 208 0.32 27.55 0.12
N GLU A 209 -0.19 28.61 0.75
CA GLU A 209 -0.87 29.67 0.03
C GLU A 209 0.07 30.13 -1.10
N PRO A 210 -0.42 30.29 -2.34
CA PRO A 210 0.41 30.88 -3.37
C PRO A 210 0.92 32.21 -2.81
N ASP A 211 2.24 32.40 -2.78
CA ASP A 211 2.81 33.68 -2.39
C ASP A 211 2.14 34.74 -3.28
N ASP A 212 1.29 35.60 -2.70
CA ASP A 212 0.66 36.77 -3.32
C ASP A 212 1.72 37.85 -3.64
N GLU A 213 2.88 37.43 -4.16
CA GLU A 213 4.00 38.30 -4.48
C GLU A 213 3.92 38.73 -5.95
N ASN A 214 3.50 39.99 -6.07
CA ASN A 214 3.72 40.94 -7.17
C ASN A 214 2.64 40.96 -8.26
N GLU A 215 1.45 41.43 -7.89
CA GLU A 215 0.82 42.48 -8.70
C GLU A 215 1.75 43.71 -8.66
N ASP A 216 2.81 43.67 -9.46
CA ASP A 216 3.54 44.89 -9.81
C ASP A 216 2.53 45.75 -10.59
N GLU A 217 1.97 46.74 -9.89
CA GLU A 217 1.26 47.86 -10.47
C GLU A 217 2.19 48.50 -11.51
N ASP A 218 2.03 48.12 -12.77
CA ASP A 218 2.47 48.90 -13.93
C ASP A 218 1.65 50.20 -13.94
N ASP A 219 1.98 51.12 -13.02
CA ASP A 219 1.64 52.54 -13.11
C ASP A 219 2.53 53.14 -14.22
N ASP A 220 2.10 52.97 -15.48
CA ASP A 220 2.64 53.71 -16.61
C ASP A 220 2.15 55.18 -16.57
N ASP A 221 3.12 56.08 -16.42
CA ASP A 221 3.10 57.56 -16.50
C ASP A 221 2.46 58.15 -17.78
#